data_AF-A0A3P7II22-F1
#
_entry.id   AF-A0A3P7II22-F1
#
_cell.length_a   1.000
_cell.length_b   1.000
_cell.length_c   1.000
_cell.angle_alpha   90.00
_cell.angle_beta   90.00
_cell.angle_gamma   90.00
#
_symmetry.space_group_name_H-M   'P 1'
#
loop_
_entity.id
_entity.type
_entity.pdbx_description
1 polymer ?
#
loop_
_entity_poly.entity_id
_entity_poly.type
_entity_poly.pdbx_seq_one_letter_code
_entity_poly.pdbx_strand_id
1 'polypeptide(L)'
;MDPSTGLPRHSNDGQAVLSGLYQRLRTNRQQRRSFLTSVLRLFSEDSREKLRLEEWIFVADNVAMFPYQVMDEPLYVIHTIDSIVALSGQSLLVQCKAHLRARQQFYSPQQQQQKSLSVTEDDDLLFEPETLYNRFPEEKGPLYDLMDNSQACFILLYLKNFLMKLYGFTEAKVQEYSPSEAAKVYEKALSSRKNIPMFNPLAALDGGRRRDGSANDPLANDRQSIQSHFNLATKICNFRKLLLSLDRMENDDDSDPEGDIAIAAKEQDYDEDADGCVEPNTESAEVDS
;
A
#
# COMPACT_ATOMS: atom_id res chain seq x y z
N MET A 1 8.69 22.02 -11.53
CA MET A 1 7.38 22.55 -11.08
C MET A 1 6.33 22.36 -12.16
N ASP A 2 5.10 21.99 -11.79
CA ASP A 2 3.94 21.91 -12.67
C ASP A 2 3.40 23.33 -12.98
N PRO A 3 3.25 23.74 -14.25
CA PRO A 3 2.74 25.06 -14.60
C PRO A 3 1.30 25.32 -14.17
N SER A 4 0.50 24.27 -13.97
CA SER A 4 -0.94 24.37 -13.66
C SER A 4 -1.22 24.37 -12.14
N THR A 5 -0.46 23.60 -11.37
CA THR A 5 -0.66 23.46 -9.92
C THR A 5 0.42 24.14 -9.08
N GLY A 6 1.55 24.53 -9.69
CA GLY A 6 2.72 25.04 -8.99
C GLY A 6 3.46 24.00 -8.15
N LEU A 7 3.02 22.74 -8.16
CA LEU A 7 3.58 21.68 -7.33
C LEU A 7 4.87 21.09 -7.94
N PRO A 8 5.81 20.62 -7.10
CA PRO A 8 6.96 19.86 -7.56
C PRO A 8 6.57 18.61 -8.33
N ARG A 9 7.16 18.41 -9.53
CA ARG A 9 6.93 17.18 -10.33
C ARG A 9 7.97 16.10 -10.05
N HIS A 10 9.17 16.51 -9.64
CA HIS A 10 10.29 15.61 -9.40
C HIS A 10 10.95 15.88 -8.05
N SER A 11 11.63 14.87 -7.51
CA SER A 11 12.23 14.88 -6.18
C SER A 11 13.24 16.01 -5.95
N ASN A 12 13.93 16.52 -6.98
CA ASN A 12 14.83 17.66 -6.83
C ASN A 12 14.12 19.00 -6.64
N ASP A 13 12.86 19.10 -7.07
CA ASP A 13 12.06 20.32 -6.96
C ASP A 13 11.34 20.43 -5.61
N GLY A 14 11.34 19.36 -4.80
CA GLY A 14 10.61 19.30 -3.53
C GLY A 14 11.52 19.20 -2.32
N GLN A 15 11.01 19.64 -1.18
CA GLN A 15 11.65 19.50 0.14
C GLN A 15 10.60 19.20 1.20
N ALA A 16 11.01 18.46 2.24
CA ALA A 16 10.18 18.27 3.42
C ALA A 16 9.92 19.60 4.14
N VAL A 17 8.66 19.83 4.52
CA VAL A 17 8.27 20.98 5.35
C VAL A 17 9.00 20.95 6.70
N LEU A 18 9.21 19.76 7.25
CA LEU A 18 9.91 19.52 8.51
C LEU A 18 11.43 19.34 8.34
N SER A 19 12.00 19.71 7.20
CA SER A 19 13.44 19.59 6.91
C SER A 19 14.33 20.24 7.98
N GLY A 20 13.99 21.45 8.41
CA GLY A 20 14.74 22.17 9.45
C GLY A 20 14.72 21.49 10.82
N LEU A 21 13.61 20.84 11.18
CA LEU A 21 13.51 20.04 12.40
C LEU A 21 14.42 18.81 12.29
N TYR A 22 14.32 18.08 11.18
CA TYR A 22 15.13 16.89 10.95
C TYR A 22 16.63 17.19 11.02
N GLN A 23 17.08 18.25 10.32
CA GLN A 23 18.48 18.66 10.28
C GLN A 23 19.08 18.89 11.68
N ARG A 24 18.31 19.43 12.64
CA ARG A 24 18.76 19.66 14.01
C ARG A 24 18.92 18.37 14.81
N LEU A 25 18.08 17.37 14.57
CA LEU A 25 18.08 16.08 15.29
C LEU A 25 19.02 15.04 14.65
N ARG A 26 19.43 15.27 13.40
CA ARG A 26 20.17 14.31 12.57
C ARG A 26 21.62 14.06 12.99
N THR A 27 22.24 15.01 13.70
CA THR A 27 23.69 15.00 14.00
C THR A 27 24.13 13.82 14.87
N ASN A 28 23.33 13.47 15.87
CA ASN A 28 23.59 12.33 16.74
C ASN A 28 22.84 11.10 16.22
N ARG A 29 23.55 10.01 15.89
CA ARG A 29 22.96 8.77 15.35
C ARG A 29 21.84 8.21 16.21
N GLN A 30 22.00 8.19 17.54
CA GLN A 30 20.99 7.67 18.46
C GLN A 30 19.75 8.56 18.46
N GLN A 31 19.91 9.87 18.59
CA GLN A 31 18.78 10.82 18.59
C GLN A 31 18.03 10.78 17.26
N ARG A 32 18.77 10.76 16.13
CA ARG A 32 18.22 10.62 14.79
C ARG A 32 17.36 9.36 14.66
N ARG A 33 17.88 8.21 15.07
CA ARG A 33 17.16 6.93 15.03
C ARG A 33 15.93 6.95 15.94
N SER A 34 16.05 7.46 17.17
CA SER A 34 14.91 7.61 18.07
C SER A 34 13.81 8.51 17.48
N PHE A 35 14.19 9.61 16.83
CA PHE A 35 13.23 10.47 16.13
C PHE A 35 12.54 9.73 14.98
N LEU A 36 13.30 9.12 14.06
CA LEU A 36 12.75 8.38 12.93
C LEU A 36 11.80 7.27 13.38
N THR A 37 12.19 6.50 14.40
CA THR A 37 11.34 5.47 15.01
C THR A 37 10.05 6.04 15.58
N SER A 38 10.12 7.18 16.26
CA SER A 38 8.94 7.82 16.85
C SER A 38 7.96 8.30 15.77
N VAL A 39 8.48 8.84 14.68
CA VAL A 39 7.68 9.28 13.53
C VAL A 39 7.05 8.08 12.81
N LEU A 40 7.84 7.05 12.51
CA LEU A 40 7.34 5.87 11.79
C LEU A 40 6.34 5.06 12.62
N ARG A 41 6.48 5.03 13.96
CA ARG A 41 5.51 4.38 14.85
C ARG A 41 4.10 4.96 14.77
N LEU A 42 3.91 6.18 14.25
CA LEU A 42 2.59 6.76 14.01
C LEU A 42 1.77 5.98 12.95
N PHE A 43 2.42 5.15 12.13
CA PHE A 43 1.78 4.24 11.19
C PHE A 43 1.49 2.86 11.76
N SER A 44 2.04 2.54 12.94
CA SER A 44 1.86 1.25 13.57
C SER A 44 0.45 1.10 14.12
N GLU A 45 -0.10 -0.11 14.04
CA GLU A 45 -1.43 -0.39 14.55
C GLU A 45 -1.53 -0.16 16.07
N ASP A 46 -0.47 -0.43 16.82
CA ASP A 46 -0.40 -0.22 18.27
C ASP A 46 -0.11 1.24 18.68
N SER A 47 -0.05 2.17 17.71
CA SER A 47 0.11 3.59 17.99
C SER A 47 -1.00 4.10 18.91
N ARG A 48 -0.61 4.85 19.95
CA ARG A 48 -1.53 5.58 20.83
C ARG A 48 -2.23 6.71 20.09
N GLU A 49 -1.56 7.30 19.11
CA GLU A 49 -2.11 8.35 18.25
C GLU A 49 -2.71 7.68 17.02
N LYS A 50 -4.02 7.80 16.85
CA LYS A 50 -4.75 7.29 15.68
C LYS A 50 -4.87 8.41 14.66
N LEU A 51 -3.95 8.42 13.70
CA LEU A 51 -3.94 9.39 12.62
C LEU A 51 -5.03 9.09 11.59
N ARG A 52 -5.49 10.14 10.93
CA ARG A 52 -6.31 10.06 9.72
C ARG A 52 -5.40 9.91 8.50
N LEU A 53 -6.03 9.59 7.36
CA LEU A 53 -5.32 9.38 6.10
C LEU A 53 -4.47 10.60 5.70
N GLU A 54 -5.01 11.80 5.81
CA GLU A 54 -4.32 13.04 5.43
C GLU A 54 -3.08 13.30 6.31
N GLU A 55 -3.15 12.88 7.57
CA GLU A 55 -2.05 12.99 8.54
C GLU A 55 -0.95 11.94 8.24
N TRP A 56 -1.33 10.70 7.90
CA TRP A 56 -0.37 9.71 7.41
C TRP A 56 0.33 10.17 6.14
N ILE A 57 -0.40 10.74 5.18
CA ILE A 57 0.17 11.29 3.95
C ILE A 57 1.17 12.41 4.28
N PHE A 58 0.79 13.37 5.12
CA PHE A 58 1.67 14.45 5.52
C PHE A 58 2.97 13.95 6.17
N VAL A 59 2.87 12.96 7.06
CA VAL A 59 4.05 12.38 7.70
C VAL A 59 4.92 11.64 6.68
N ALA A 60 4.31 10.83 5.80
CA ALA A 60 5.03 10.07 4.77
C ALA A 60 5.76 10.98 3.78
N ASP A 61 5.12 12.07 3.34
CA ASP A 61 5.72 13.09 2.47
C ASP A 61 6.97 13.70 3.10
N ASN A 62 6.92 14.01 4.41
CA ASN A 62 8.08 14.53 5.12
C ASN A 62 9.21 13.51 5.22
N VAL A 63 8.89 12.25 5.54
CA VAL A 63 9.89 11.17 5.62
C VAL A 63 10.53 10.92 4.25
N ALA A 64 9.74 10.87 3.17
CA ALA A 64 10.23 10.71 1.81
C ALA A 64 11.25 11.79 1.41
N MET A 65 11.05 13.01 1.90
CA MET A 65 11.78 14.20 1.47
C MET A 65 12.76 14.75 2.51
N PHE A 66 13.00 14.02 3.60
CA PHE A 66 14.01 14.43 4.57
C PHE A 66 15.41 14.49 3.93
N PRO A 67 16.24 15.49 4.29
CA PRO A 67 17.57 15.67 3.72
C PRO A 67 18.59 14.71 4.36
N TYR A 68 18.46 13.42 4.07
CA TYR A 68 19.40 12.38 4.49
C TYR A 68 20.81 12.64 3.92
N GLN A 69 21.86 12.40 4.72
CA GLN A 69 23.25 12.59 4.27
C GLN A 69 24.08 11.31 4.22
N VAL A 70 23.83 10.37 5.13
CA VAL A 70 24.57 9.09 5.17
C VAL A 70 23.63 7.91 4.89
N MET A 71 24.19 6.79 4.43
CA MET A 71 23.41 5.61 4.05
C MET A 71 22.59 5.03 5.21
N ASP A 72 23.12 5.09 6.43
CA ASP A 72 22.45 4.64 7.67
C ASP A 72 21.05 5.23 7.81
N GLU A 73 20.80 6.45 7.35
CA GLU A 73 19.53 7.16 7.60
C GLU A 73 18.35 6.55 6.81
N PRO A 74 18.35 6.53 5.46
CA PRO A 74 17.27 5.95 4.69
C PRO A 74 17.19 4.42 4.85
N LEU A 75 18.32 3.72 5.04
CA LEU A 75 18.30 2.28 5.33
C LEU A 75 17.64 1.96 6.68
N TYR A 76 17.90 2.78 7.71
CA TYR A 76 17.20 2.65 8.99
C TYR A 76 15.68 2.86 8.85
N VAL A 77 15.26 3.83 8.02
CA VAL A 77 13.84 4.07 7.74
C VAL A 77 13.22 2.86 7.05
N ILE A 78 13.85 2.32 6.00
CA ILE A 78 13.35 1.14 5.28
C ILE A 78 13.25 -0.07 6.21
N HIS A 79 14.30 -0.35 7.00
CA HIS A 79 14.27 -1.44 7.98
C HIS A 79 13.12 -1.27 9.01
N THR A 80 12.89 -0.05 9.48
CA THR A 80 11.82 0.23 10.44
C THR A 80 10.44 0.08 9.80
N ILE A 81 10.30 0.46 8.52
CA ILE A 81 9.10 0.21 7.72
C ILE A 81 8.81 -1.29 7.65
N ASP A 82 9.77 -2.11 7.25
CA ASP A 82 9.60 -3.56 7.11
C ASP A 82 9.14 -4.18 8.43
N SER A 83 9.78 -3.77 9.55
CA SER A 83 9.38 -4.20 10.90
C SER A 83 7.93 -3.83 11.25
N ILE A 84 7.50 -2.60 10.94
CA ILE A 84 6.15 -2.13 11.25
C ILE A 84 5.11 -2.83 10.38
N VAL A 85 5.40 -3.01 9.08
CA VAL A 85 4.49 -3.66 8.13
C VAL A 85 4.32 -5.13 8.47
N ALA A 86 5.39 -5.85 8.81
CA ALA A 86 5.31 -7.26 9.22
C ALA A 86 4.46 -7.42 10.49
N LEU A 87 4.71 -6.62 11.53
CA LEU A 87 3.98 -6.71 12.80
C LEU A 87 2.51 -6.27 12.65
N SER A 88 2.27 -5.11 12.04
CA SER A 88 0.91 -4.57 11.86
C SER A 88 0.10 -5.42 10.88
N GLY A 89 0.73 -5.90 9.82
CA GLY A 89 0.08 -6.76 8.82
C GLY A 89 -0.43 -8.07 9.42
N GLN A 90 0.41 -8.76 10.18
CA GLN A 90 0.01 -9.99 10.86
C GLN A 90 -1.09 -9.73 11.91
N SER A 91 -0.97 -8.66 12.68
CA SER A 91 -1.97 -8.28 13.68
C SER A 91 -3.35 -7.99 13.06
N LEU A 92 -3.38 -7.26 11.94
CA LEU A 92 -4.61 -6.99 11.18
C LEU A 92 -5.25 -8.28 10.65
N LEU A 93 -4.47 -9.24 10.13
CA LEU A 93 -4.98 -10.52 9.66
C LEU A 93 -5.55 -11.37 10.81
N VAL A 94 -4.88 -11.38 11.97
CA VAL A 94 -5.37 -12.07 13.17
C VAL A 94 -6.70 -11.48 13.64
N GLN A 95 -6.81 -10.14 13.69
CA GLN A 95 -8.06 -9.46 14.06
C GLN A 95 -9.17 -9.71 13.04
N CYS A 96 -8.84 -9.69 11.75
CA CYS A 96 -9.79 -10.05 10.70
C CYS A 96 -10.37 -11.44 10.96
N LYS A 97 -9.53 -12.44 11.22
CA LYS A 97 -9.97 -13.81 11.55
C LYS A 97 -10.87 -13.85 12.79
N ALA A 98 -10.56 -13.04 13.82
CA ALA A 98 -11.34 -12.97 15.04
C ALA A 98 -12.76 -12.41 14.83
N HIS A 99 -12.97 -11.57 13.80
CA HIS A 99 -14.29 -11.04 13.44
C HIS A 99 -15.12 -11.98 12.55
N LEU A 100 -14.52 -13.05 12.00
CA LEU A 100 -15.23 -14.00 11.14
C LEU A 100 -16.11 -14.95 11.95
N ARG A 101 -17.27 -15.29 11.40
CA ARG A 101 -18.16 -16.32 11.95
C ARG A 101 -17.47 -17.68 11.91
N ALA A 102 -17.76 -18.54 12.89
CA ALA A 102 -17.31 -19.93 12.86
C ALA A 102 -17.80 -20.63 11.57
N ARG A 103 -16.98 -21.55 11.04
CA ARG A 103 -17.34 -22.34 9.86
C ARG A 103 -18.64 -23.10 10.12
N GLN A 104 -19.67 -22.87 9.30
CA GLN A 104 -20.89 -23.68 9.34
C GLN A 104 -20.54 -25.08 8.82
N GLN A 105 -20.39 -26.03 9.73
CA GLN A 105 -20.26 -27.43 9.36
C GLN A 105 -21.66 -27.93 8.99
N PHE A 106 -21.93 -28.07 7.70
CA PHE A 106 -23.10 -28.80 7.22
C PHE A 106 -22.91 -30.28 7.52
N TYR A 107 -23.16 -30.69 8.77
CA TYR A 107 -23.18 -32.08 9.15
C TYR A 107 -24.43 -32.75 8.57
N SER A 108 -24.23 -33.66 7.63
CA SER A 108 -25.21 -34.73 7.39
C SER A 108 -25.35 -35.56 8.69
N PRO A 109 -26.58 -35.95 9.11
CA PRO A 109 -26.81 -36.64 10.39
C PRO A 109 -26.10 -38.00 10.55
N GLN A 110 -25.36 -38.49 9.55
CA GLN A 110 -24.55 -39.71 9.63
C GLN A 110 -23.09 -39.51 10.08
N GLN A 111 -22.60 -38.27 10.23
CA GLN A 111 -21.19 -37.99 10.58
C GLN A 111 -20.99 -37.48 12.03
N GLN A 112 -21.98 -37.67 12.90
CA GLN A 112 -21.98 -37.17 14.29
C GLN A 112 -20.92 -37.81 15.22
N GLN A 113 -20.12 -38.75 14.73
CA GLN A 113 -19.20 -39.54 15.56
C GLN A 113 -17.71 -39.23 15.41
N GLN A 114 -17.32 -38.26 14.58
CA GLN A 114 -15.95 -37.72 14.59
C GLN A 114 -15.90 -36.39 15.35
N LYS A 115 -15.83 -36.53 16.66
CA LYS A 115 -15.69 -35.47 17.64
C LYS A 115 -14.28 -34.88 17.55
N SER A 116 -14.22 -33.55 17.39
CA SER A 116 -13.13 -32.66 17.80
C SER A 116 -11.69 -33.11 17.49
N LEU A 117 -11.30 -33.01 16.22
CA LEU A 117 -9.92 -32.65 15.92
C LEU A 117 -9.96 -31.19 15.51
N SER A 118 -9.25 -30.35 16.24
CA SER A 118 -8.91 -28.99 15.85
C SER A 118 -8.16 -29.06 14.52
N VAL A 119 -8.89 -29.15 13.41
CA VAL A 119 -8.31 -28.94 12.10
C VAL A 119 -7.91 -27.47 12.12
N THR A 120 -6.61 -27.23 12.29
CA THR A 120 -5.99 -25.94 12.02
C THR A 120 -6.57 -25.47 10.70
N GLU A 121 -7.33 -24.37 10.74
CA GLU A 121 -7.98 -23.85 9.55
C GLU A 121 -6.89 -23.49 8.54
N ASP A 122 -7.01 -24.04 7.34
CA ASP A 122 -6.07 -23.76 6.27
C ASP A 122 -6.25 -22.30 5.86
N ASP A 123 -5.28 -21.45 6.24
CA ASP A 123 -5.32 -20.02 5.94
C ASP A 123 -5.35 -19.77 4.42
N ASP A 124 -4.77 -20.64 3.58
CA ASP A 124 -4.83 -20.48 2.13
C ASP A 124 -6.24 -20.67 1.57
N LEU A 125 -7.00 -21.61 2.11
CA LEU A 125 -8.41 -21.79 1.75
C LEU A 125 -9.33 -20.73 2.38
N LEU A 126 -8.97 -20.24 3.57
CA LEU A 126 -9.73 -19.22 4.27
C LEU A 126 -9.71 -17.88 3.54
N PHE A 127 -8.53 -17.44 3.11
CA PHE A 127 -8.33 -16.15 2.45
C PHE A 127 -8.60 -16.21 0.95
N GLU A 128 -9.69 -16.88 0.57
CA GLU A 128 -10.33 -16.78 -0.74
C GLU A 128 -11.58 -15.90 -0.64
N PRO A 129 -11.85 -14.98 -1.60
CA PRO A 129 -12.90 -13.97 -1.46
C PRO A 129 -14.29 -14.55 -1.14
N GLU A 130 -14.67 -15.65 -1.81
CA GLU A 130 -15.94 -16.34 -1.57
C GLU A 130 -16.02 -16.96 -0.17
N THR A 131 -14.98 -17.68 0.25
CA THR A 131 -14.89 -18.29 1.57
C THR A 131 -14.97 -17.23 2.67
N LEU A 132 -14.23 -16.14 2.50
CA LEU A 132 -14.16 -15.06 3.46
C LEU A 132 -15.51 -14.33 3.56
N TYR A 133 -16.11 -13.98 2.42
CA TYR A 133 -17.42 -13.32 2.36
C TYR A 133 -18.51 -14.15 3.05
N ASN A 134 -18.54 -15.47 2.82
CA ASN A 134 -19.50 -16.38 3.47
C ASN A 134 -19.35 -16.44 4.99
N ARG A 135 -18.19 -16.04 5.53
CA ARG A 135 -17.90 -15.99 6.95
C ARG A 135 -18.00 -14.59 7.55
N PHE A 136 -18.34 -13.58 6.77
CA PHE A 136 -18.49 -12.23 7.30
C PHE A 136 -19.58 -12.17 8.38
N PRO A 137 -19.37 -11.35 9.42
CA PRO A 137 -20.41 -11.04 10.40
C PRO A 137 -21.56 -10.25 9.77
N GLU A 138 -22.67 -10.12 10.52
CA GLU A 138 -23.77 -9.23 10.17
C GLU A 138 -23.28 -7.78 10.09
N GLU A 139 -22.61 -7.34 11.16
CA GLU A 139 -22.02 -6.01 11.32
C GLU A 139 -20.57 -6.04 10.82
N LYS A 140 -20.27 -5.29 9.75
CA LYS A 140 -19.00 -5.36 9.00
C LYS A 140 -18.10 -4.14 9.22
N GLY A 141 -18.56 -3.14 9.99
CA GLY A 141 -17.80 -1.93 10.32
C GLY A 141 -16.38 -2.23 10.78
N PRO A 142 -16.16 -3.15 11.74
CA PRO A 142 -14.82 -3.52 12.18
C PRO A 142 -13.92 -4.05 11.06
N LEU A 143 -14.46 -4.81 10.10
CA LEU A 143 -13.67 -5.29 8.95
C LEU A 143 -13.31 -4.14 8.01
N TYR A 144 -14.21 -3.17 7.81
CA TYR A 144 -13.89 -1.95 7.07
C TYR A 144 -12.82 -1.12 7.81
N ASP A 145 -12.94 -0.95 9.12
CA ASP A 145 -11.97 -0.21 9.93
C ASP A 145 -10.58 -0.85 9.90
N LEU A 146 -10.51 -2.19 9.92
CA LEU A 146 -9.26 -2.93 9.73
C LEU A 146 -8.63 -2.62 8.35
N MET A 147 -9.44 -2.57 7.28
CA MET A 147 -8.93 -2.25 5.95
C MET A 147 -8.57 -0.78 5.79
N ASP A 148 -9.30 0.13 6.46
CA ASP A 148 -8.93 1.54 6.53
C ASP A 148 -7.58 1.71 7.27
N ASN A 149 -7.35 0.94 8.35
CA ASN A 149 -6.06 0.91 9.04
C ASN A 149 -4.94 0.27 8.20
N SER A 150 -5.26 -0.71 7.35
CA SER A 150 -4.27 -1.36 6.47
C SER A 150 -3.62 -0.39 5.48
N GLN A 151 -4.26 0.75 5.18
CA GLN A 151 -3.73 1.81 4.31
C GLN A 151 -2.36 2.31 4.76
N ALA A 152 -2.10 2.33 6.07
CA ALA A 152 -0.80 2.69 6.62
C ALA A 152 0.33 1.79 6.07
N CYS A 153 0.09 0.47 5.99
CA CYS A 153 1.07 -0.46 5.42
C CYS A 153 1.35 -0.18 3.94
N PHE A 154 0.31 0.11 3.14
CA PHE A 154 0.48 0.45 1.72
C PHE A 154 1.31 1.73 1.53
N ILE A 155 1.04 2.76 2.32
CA ILE A 155 1.81 4.02 2.30
C ILE A 155 3.27 3.76 2.68
N LEU A 156 3.52 2.97 3.72
CA LEU A 156 4.88 2.63 4.15
C LEU A 156 5.64 1.83 3.09
N LEU A 157 5.01 0.83 2.47
CA LEU A 157 5.64 0.05 1.39
C LEU A 157 5.93 0.91 0.16
N TYR A 158 5.02 1.83 -0.17
CA TYR A 158 5.26 2.79 -1.23
C TYR A 158 6.41 3.74 -0.89
N LEU A 159 6.52 4.17 0.36
CA LEU A 159 7.64 4.96 0.89
C LEU A 159 8.97 4.20 0.83
N LYS A 160 9.01 2.92 1.22
CA LYS A 160 10.19 2.04 1.05
C LYS A 160 10.65 2.03 -0.40
N ASN A 161 9.75 1.72 -1.33
CA ASN A 161 10.03 1.66 -2.76
C ASN A 161 10.53 3.00 -3.31
N PHE A 162 9.93 4.10 -2.89
CA PHE A 162 10.36 5.43 -3.26
C PHE A 162 11.79 5.72 -2.78
N LEU A 163 12.10 5.46 -1.51
CA LEU A 163 13.44 5.68 -0.94
C LEU A 163 14.51 4.82 -1.64
N MET A 164 14.18 3.56 -1.92
CA MET A 164 15.07 2.67 -2.69
C MET A 164 15.37 3.24 -4.08
N LYS A 165 14.35 3.70 -4.81
CA LYS A 165 14.53 4.34 -6.13
C LYS A 165 15.33 5.63 -6.02
N LEU A 166 15.03 6.46 -5.02
CA LEU A 166 15.64 7.77 -4.80
C LEU A 166 17.14 7.68 -4.53
N TYR A 167 17.56 6.68 -3.75
CA TYR A 167 18.96 6.47 -3.35
C TYR A 167 19.66 5.34 -4.11
N GLY A 168 18.95 4.64 -4.99
CA GLY A 168 19.49 3.53 -5.79
C GLY A 168 19.86 2.30 -4.96
N PHE A 169 19.12 2.02 -3.89
CA PHE A 169 19.31 0.78 -3.12
C PHE A 169 18.65 -0.40 -3.82
N THR A 170 19.32 -1.54 -3.79
CA THR A 170 18.77 -2.84 -4.19
C THR A 170 18.12 -3.52 -3.00
N GLU A 171 17.24 -4.50 -3.24
CA GLU A 171 16.64 -5.28 -2.16
C GLU A 171 17.71 -6.00 -1.34
N ALA A 172 18.70 -6.64 -2.00
CA ALA A 172 19.84 -7.25 -1.33
C ALA A 172 20.58 -6.27 -0.39
N LYS A 173 20.68 -4.98 -0.76
CA LYS A 173 21.32 -3.98 0.10
C LYS A 173 20.48 -3.64 1.33
N VAL A 174 19.16 -3.62 1.17
CA VAL A 174 18.21 -3.41 2.27
C VAL A 174 18.24 -4.61 3.22
N GLN A 175 18.31 -5.83 2.71
CA GLN A 175 18.37 -7.06 3.49
C GLN A 175 19.70 -7.22 4.25
N GLU A 176 20.83 -6.86 3.63
CA GLU A 176 22.15 -6.86 4.30
C GLU A 176 22.19 -5.86 5.48
N TYR A 177 21.36 -4.82 5.46
CA TYR A 177 21.42 -3.77 6.46
C TYR A 177 20.93 -4.24 7.84
N SER A 178 21.81 -4.12 8.83
CA SER A 178 21.45 -4.34 10.24
C SER A 178 21.67 -3.09 11.11
N PRO A 179 20.65 -2.64 11.87
CA PRO A 179 20.80 -1.50 12.79
C PRO A 179 21.86 -1.71 13.87
N SER A 180 22.16 -2.96 14.22
CA SER A 180 23.12 -3.35 15.25
C SER A 180 24.58 -3.24 14.78
N GLU A 181 24.81 -3.07 13.49
CA GLU A 181 26.17 -2.92 12.98
C GLU A 181 26.85 -1.64 13.47
N ALA A 182 28.18 -1.75 13.54
CA ALA A 182 29.05 -0.64 13.91
C ALA A 182 28.81 0.56 13.01
N ALA A 183 28.70 1.76 13.61
CA ALA A 183 28.34 2.99 12.90
C ALA A 183 29.18 3.25 11.63
N LYS A 184 30.48 2.95 11.69
CA LYS A 184 31.42 3.11 10.58
C LYS A 184 31.04 2.40 9.28
N VAL A 185 30.19 1.37 9.32
CA VAL A 185 29.83 0.60 8.11
C VAL A 185 28.93 1.41 7.18
N TYR A 186 27.92 2.09 7.74
CA TYR A 186 26.89 2.81 6.99
C TYR A 186 26.94 4.35 7.13
N GLU A 187 27.95 4.90 7.81
CA GLU A 187 28.16 6.35 7.92
C GLU A 187 28.80 7.00 6.69
N LYS A 188 29.01 6.25 5.59
CA LYS A 188 29.47 6.85 4.34
C LYS A 188 28.39 7.80 3.80
N ALA A 189 28.84 8.94 3.27
CA ALA A 189 27.99 9.89 2.59
C ALA A 189 27.26 9.23 1.41
N LEU A 190 26.00 9.61 1.20
CA LEU A 190 25.20 9.15 0.07
C LEU A 190 25.85 9.62 -1.23
N SER A 191 26.14 8.68 -2.13
CA SER A 191 26.93 8.91 -3.35
C SER A 191 26.17 9.71 -4.42
N SER A 192 24.85 9.62 -4.50
CA SER A 192 23.99 10.62 -5.16
C SER A 192 22.50 10.40 -4.82
N ARG A 193 21.68 11.46 -4.95
CA ARG A 193 20.22 11.41 -4.86
C ARG A 193 19.66 11.54 -6.27
N LYS A 194 18.91 10.53 -6.75
CA LYS A 194 18.33 10.55 -8.09
C LYS A 194 17.20 11.57 -8.20
N ASN A 195 16.98 12.09 -9.40
CA ASN A 195 15.82 12.92 -9.71
C ASN A 195 14.71 12.02 -10.28
N ILE A 196 13.75 11.64 -9.44
CA ILE A 196 12.63 10.74 -9.80
C ILE A 196 11.30 11.49 -9.68
N PRO A 197 10.18 10.97 -10.21
CA PRO A 197 8.86 11.56 -9.97
C PRO A 197 8.60 11.79 -8.49
N MET A 198 7.87 12.87 -8.16
CA MET A 198 7.58 13.22 -6.77
C MET A 198 6.83 12.09 -6.05
N PHE A 199 7.13 11.91 -4.76
CA PHE A 199 6.41 10.98 -3.93
C PHE A 199 4.92 11.34 -3.91
N ASN A 200 4.07 10.39 -4.31
CA ASN A 200 2.62 10.54 -4.34
C ASN A 200 1.96 9.32 -3.65
N PRO A 201 1.85 9.31 -2.31
CA PRO A 201 1.39 8.14 -1.57
C PRO A 201 -0.08 7.78 -1.86
N LEU A 202 -0.87 8.70 -2.40
CA LEU A 202 -2.25 8.42 -2.83
C LEU A 202 -2.31 7.40 -3.96
N ALA A 203 -1.27 7.33 -4.81
CA ALA A 203 -1.19 6.32 -5.87
C ALA A 203 -1.04 4.89 -5.32
N ALA A 204 -0.65 4.74 -4.06
CA ALA A 204 -0.59 3.44 -3.38
C ALA A 204 -1.94 2.98 -2.83
N LEU A 205 -2.95 3.85 -2.84
CA LEU A 205 -4.25 3.58 -2.23
C LEU A 205 -5.31 3.36 -3.31
N ASP A 206 -5.91 2.17 -3.29
CA ASP A 206 -6.95 1.70 -4.22
C ASP A 206 -8.32 2.41 -4.01
N GLY A 207 -8.31 3.66 -3.52
CA GLY A 207 -9.50 4.39 -3.09
C GLY A 207 -9.28 5.82 -2.63
N GLY A 208 -8.26 6.53 -3.16
CA GLY A 208 -7.79 7.87 -2.76
C GLY A 208 -8.77 9.06 -2.87
N ARG A 209 -10.08 8.87 -2.66
CA ARG A 209 -11.07 9.95 -2.47
C ARG A 209 -12.13 9.60 -1.42
N ARG A 210 -11.77 9.18 -0.20
CA ARG A 210 -12.79 9.01 0.85
C ARG A 210 -12.30 9.36 2.25
N ARG A 211 -12.10 10.65 2.55
CA ARG A 211 -12.47 11.21 3.87
C ARG A 211 -12.61 12.72 3.98
N ASP A 212 -12.95 13.42 2.90
CA ASP A 212 -13.60 14.70 3.01
C ASP A 212 -15.01 14.43 3.54
N GLY A 213 -15.33 14.88 4.76
CA GLY A 213 -16.60 14.65 5.46
C GLY A 213 -17.85 15.27 4.82
N SER A 214 -18.07 15.06 3.53
CA SER A 214 -19.37 15.25 2.90
C SER A 214 -20.26 14.07 3.27
N ALA A 215 -21.20 14.30 4.16
CA ALA A 215 -22.26 13.35 4.54
C ALA A 215 -23.20 12.96 3.37
N ASN A 216 -22.87 13.30 2.11
CA ASN A 216 -23.67 13.13 0.91
C ASN A 216 -22.90 12.50 -0.26
N ASP A 217 -21.99 11.55 -0.02
CA ASP A 217 -21.48 10.70 -1.10
C ASP A 217 -22.43 9.49 -1.30
N PRO A 218 -23.10 9.36 -2.47
CA PRO A 218 -24.01 8.25 -2.76
C PRO A 218 -23.38 6.85 -2.60
N LEU A 219 -22.05 6.75 -2.70
CA LEU A 219 -21.29 5.50 -2.57
C LEU A 219 -20.98 5.13 -1.11
N ALA A 220 -21.11 6.05 -0.15
CA ALA A 220 -20.99 5.71 1.27
C ALA A 220 -22.19 4.85 1.76
N ASN A 221 -23.33 4.96 1.08
CA ASN A 221 -24.51 4.12 1.30
C ASN A 221 -24.38 2.71 0.70
N ASP A 222 -23.30 2.41 -0.03
CA ASP A 222 -23.12 1.11 -0.68
C ASP A 222 -22.45 0.05 0.22
N ARG A 223 -21.97 0.39 1.43
CA ARG A 223 -21.36 -0.57 2.38
C ARG A 223 -22.30 -1.71 2.83
N GLN A 224 -23.57 -1.67 2.43
CA GLN A 224 -24.58 -2.69 2.71
C GLN A 224 -24.84 -3.62 1.52
N SER A 225 -24.34 -3.30 0.31
CA SER A 225 -24.55 -4.13 -0.87
C SER A 225 -23.66 -5.38 -0.86
N ILE A 226 -24.16 -6.43 -1.51
CA ILE A 226 -23.41 -7.67 -1.71
C ILE A 226 -22.09 -7.40 -2.42
N GLN A 227 -22.09 -6.49 -3.41
CA GLN A 227 -20.89 -6.11 -4.16
C GLN A 227 -19.84 -5.47 -3.25
N SER A 228 -20.23 -4.51 -2.41
CA SER A 228 -19.31 -3.85 -1.47
C SER A 228 -18.73 -4.83 -0.45
N HIS A 229 -19.50 -5.83 -0.02
CA HIS A 229 -18.98 -6.88 0.86
C HIS A 229 -18.00 -7.81 0.13
N PHE A 230 -18.29 -8.20 -1.10
CA PHE A 230 -17.36 -9.02 -1.88
C PHE A 230 -16.05 -8.26 -2.16
N ASN A 231 -16.14 -6.97 -2.51
CA ASN A 231 -14.98 -6.09 -2.67
C ASN A 231 -14.15 -6.01 -1.38
N LEU A 232 -14.80 -5.92 -0.21
CA LEU A 232 -14.09 -5.95 1.08
C LEU A 232 -13.35 -7.27 1.28
N ALA A 233 -13.97 -8.41 0.94
CA ALA A 233 -13.31 -9.72 1.01
C ALA A 233 -12.09 -9.79 0.09
N THR A 234 -12.23 -9.35 -1.16
CA THR A 234 -11.12 -9.24 -2.12
C THR A 234 -9.98 -8.38 -1.58
N LYS A 235 -10.29 -7.23 -0.96
CA LYS A 235 -9.28 -6.33 -0.37
C LYS A 235 -8.50 -7.02 0.76
N ILE A 236 -9.17 -7.74 1.64
CA ILE A 236 -8.51 -8.52 2.72
C ILE A 236 -7.59 -9.60 2.12
N CYS A 237 -8.06 -10.33 1.10
CA CYS A 237 -7.26 -11.34 0.41
C CYS A 237 -6.02 -10.74 -0.27
N ASN A 238 -6.18 -9.61 -0.96
CA ASN A 238 -5.08 -8.89 -1.60
C ASN A 238 -4.06 -8.37 -0.59
N PHE A 239 -4.52 -7.87 0.56
CA PHE A 239 -3.65 -7.46 1.65
C PHE A 239 -2.81 -8.64 2.18
N ARG A 240 -3.41 -9.82 2.39
CA ARG A 240 -2.65 -11.03 2.75
C ARG A 240 -1.62 -11.41 1.69
N LYS A 241 -2.00 -11.39 0.41
CA LYS A 241 -1.07 -11.71 -0.70
C LYS A 241 0.12 -10.75 -0.73
N LEU A 242 -0.13 -9.46 -0.51
CA LEU A 242 0.93 -8.46 -0.39
C LEU A 242 1.89 -8.82 0.75
N LEU A 243 1.41 -9.12 1.96
CA LEU A 243 2.27 -9.48 3.08
C LEU A 243 3.10 -10.73 2.79
N LEU A 244 2.49 -11.78 2.23
CA LEU A 244 3.21 -13.00 1.84
C LEU A 244 4.28 -12.75 0.76
N SER A 245 4.08 -11.76 -0.12
CA SER A 245 5.08 -11.41 -1.12
C SER A 245 6.32 -10.77 -0.49
N LEU A 246 6.16 -10.01 0.61
CA LEU A 246 7.28 -9.44 1.36
C LEU A 246 8.13 -10.55 1.98
N ASP A 247 7.49 -11.53 2.62
CA ASP A 247 8.17 -12.65 3.26
C ASP A 247 8.93 -13.53 2.25
N ARG A 248 8.43 -13.69 1.01
CA ARG A 248 9.13 -14.46 -0.03
C ARG A 248 10.36 -13.73 -0.56
N MET A 249 10.27 -12.41 -0.70
CA MET A 249 11.42 -11.60 -1.09
C MET A 249 12.55 -11.67 -0.06
N GLU A 250 12.26 -11.87 1.23
CA GLU A 250 13.27 -12.10 2.28
C GLU A 250 14.02 -13.45 2.15
N ASN A 251 13.47 -14.43 1.42
CA ASN A 251 13.97 -15.81 1.42
C ASN A 251 14.53 -16.31 0.08
N ASP A 252 14.28 -15.63 -1.05
CA ASP A 252 14.79 -16.02 -2.37
C ASP A 252 16.10 -15.28 -2.71
N ASP A 253 17.22 -16.00 -2.60
CA ASP A 253 18.60 -15.55 -2.89
C ASP A 253 18.96 -15.57 -4.39
N ASP A 254 18.05 -15.91 -5.32
CA ASP A 254 18.40 -16.07 -6.75
C ASP A 254 17.18 -16.00 -7.71
N SER A 255 16.51 -14.84 -7.82
CA SER A 255 15.72 -14.56 -9.04
C SER A 255 15.65 -13.08 -9.37
N ASP A 256 15.96 -12.75 -10.64
CA ASP A 256 15.86 -11.41 -11.22
C ASP A 256 14.46 -10.80 -10.96
N PRO A 257 14.36 -9.57 -10.41
CA PRO A 257 13.08 -8.93 -10.17
C PRO A 257 12.61 -8.18 -11.42
N GLU A 258 12.20 -8.92 -12.44
CA GLU A 258 11.28 -8.41 -13.47
C GLU A 258 9.89 -8.95 -13.21
N GLY A 259 9.24 -8.36 -12.21
CA GLY A 259 7.84 -8.63 -11.87
C GLY A 259 7.21 -7.33 -11.42
N ASP A 260 6.62 -6.62 -12.38
CA ASP A 260 5.81 -5.43 -12.15
C ASP A 260 4.90 -5.61 -10.93
N ILE A 261 5.12 -4.80 -9.90
CA ILE A 261 4.07 -4.48 -8.94
C ILE A 261 3.10 -3.54 -9.68
N ALA A 262 2.33 -4.12 -10.60
CA ALA A 262 1.19 -3.48 -11.22
C ALA A 262 0.09 -3.41 -10.15
N ILE A 263 0.13 -2.34 -9.35
CA ILE A 263 -1.03 -1.90 -8.60
C ILE A 263 -2.13 -1.67 -9.64
N ALA A 264 -3.19 -2.46 -9.54
CA ALA A 264 -4.24 -2.58 -10.55
C ALA A 264 -5.04 -1.26 -10.69
N ALA A 265 -4.51 -0.32 -11.46
CA ALA A 265 -5.26 0.78 -12.05
C ALA A 265 -5.30 0.55 -13.56
N LYS A 266 -6.21 -0.31 -14.01
CA LYS A 266 -6.67 -0.26 -15.41
C LYS A 266 -7.90 0.64 -15.45
N GLU A 267 -7.66 1.92 -15.72
CA GLU A 267 -8.69 2.79 -16.29
C GLU A 267 -9.08 2.22 -17.66
N GLN A 268 -10.38 2.04 -17.88
CA GLN A 268 -10.95 1.67 -19.17
C GLN A 268 -10.97 2.93 -20.03
N ASP A 269 -9.98 3.08 -20.91
CA ASP A 269 -10.10 4.00 -22.04
C ASP A 269 -11.02 3.37 -23.08
N TYR A 270 -12.14 4.06 -23.34
CA TYR A 270 -12.98 3.85 -24.50
C TYR A 270 -12.28 4.47 -25.70
N ASP A 271 -11.72 3.65 -26.58
CA ASP A 271 -11.36 4.09 -27.93
C ASP A 271 -12.63 4.12 -28.80
N GLU A 272 -13.03 5.36 -29.14
CA GLU A 272 -13.84 5.66 -30.30
C GLU A 272 -13.03 5.39 -31.56
N ASP A 273 -13.25 4.23 -32.21
CA ASP A 273 -12.86 4.06 -33.60
C ASP A 273 -14.02 4.43 -34.53
N ALA A 274 -13.77 5.49 -35.31
CA ALA A 274 -14.49 5.89 -36.48
C ALA A 274 -14.43 4.82 -37.58
N ASP A 275 -15.52 4.59 -38.32
CA ASP A 275 -15.59 4.87 -39.77
C ASP A 275 -17.01 4.57 -40.30
N GLY A 276 -17.47 5.39 -41.23
CA GLY A 276 -18.81 5.28 -41.83
C GLY A 276 -19.25 6.52 -42.61
N CYS A 277 -18.31 7.25 -43.23
CA CYS A 277 -18.66 8.25 -44.23
C CYS A 277 -19.11 7.54 -45.52
N VAL A 278 -20.43 7.41 -45.71
CA VAL A 278 -21.04 7.07 -46.99
C VAL A 278 -21.21 8.36 -47.79
N GLU A 279 -20.38 8.57 -48.81
CA GLU A 279 -20.62 9.60 -49.82
C GLU A 279 -21.79 9.19 -50.73
N PRO A 280 -22.68 10.13 -51.11
CA PRO A 280 -23.79 9.85 -52.02
C PRO A 280 -23.35 9.92 -53.48
N ASN A 281 -23.71 8.88 -54.24
CA ASN A 281 -23.69 8.85 -55.70
C ASN A 281 -24.51 10.00 -56.29
N THR A 282 -23.87 10.90 -57.05
CA THR A 282 -24.52 11.75 -58.05
C THR A 282 -24.12 11.29 -59.44
N GLU A 283 -24.99 10.47 -60.03
CA GLU A 283 -24.93 10.06 -61.43
C GLU A 283 -25.51 11.20 -62.29
N SER A 284 -24.66 11.87 -63.05
CA SER A 284 -25.08 12.86 -64.07
C SER A 284 -25.03 12.17 -65.42
N ALA A 285 -26.20 11.79 -65.95
CA ALA A 285 -26.35 11.35 -67.32
C ALA A 285 -26.83 12.53 -68.18
N GLU A 286 -25.93 13.07 -69.00
CA GLU A 286 -26.27 13.83 -70.21
C GLU A 286 -26.23 12.86 -71.40
N VAL A 287 -27.37 12.63 -72.06
CA VAL A 287 -27.39 12.40 -73.51
C VAL A 287 -28.68 12.98 -74.10
N ASP A 288 -28.47 13.95 -75.01
CA ASP A 288 -29.40 14.54 -75.98
C ASP A 288 -30.19 13.50 -76.78
N SER A 289 -31.51 13.70 -76.92
CA SER A 289 -32.35 13.63 -78.14
C SER A 289 -33.84 13.49 -77.80
#